data_AF-A0A7T5RC85-F1
#
_entry.id   AF-A0A7T5RC85-F1
#
_cell.length_a   1.000
_cell.length_b   1.000
_cell.length_c   1.000
_cell.angle_alpha   90.00
_cell.angle_beta   90.00
_cell.angle_gamma   90.00
#
_symmetry.space_group_name_H-M   'P 1'
#
loop_
_entity.id
_entity.type
_entity.pdbx_description
1 polymer ?
#
loop_
_entity_poly.entity_id
_entity_poly.type
_entity_poly.pdbx_seq_one_letter_code
_entity_poly.pdbx_strand_id
1 'polypeptide(L)'
;MKQEILFAEAKNLKTEFTFSKLDPEEKEIVAALVSWSNPAKYTGQIEQLHGRSVVIKSPTRHVSDPTDFFMEKYDGIQIFGFGGARAMIREGVAEVPSKIEITQLNETNHSNELAAIIQLRDFDDKGRLKTWNRPYAPMHGMDQTEAKARKAITVKIADYHSKVLKEQGVPFFSVPEFVAEGFFPDKKDPSGNPLVFQAYRVPIIDRFPSQLIQTAQSESVEIMFHRLQTFSFLAGRFFRTLHQTFDLAYMDGHLGNMSLLRTEKKAGIYATDLGSAKDIKSHPFAEKFRGIDIYTYIATSRSLMASYAGFLEARHGQDKAIKDFQNLLTFISISGLASGYFETEITKGENMSTIKVIKNGEKFGNDLMKIFSPNSSPQVSLDMFEVYLKEITENN
;
A
#
# COMPACT_ATOMS: atom_id res chain seq x y z
N MET A 1 -13.05 3.00 18.76
CA MET A 1 -14.13 2.00 18.85
C MET A 1 -13.58 0.68 18.31
N LYS A 2 -13.72 -0.44 19.03
CA LYS A 2 -13.38 -1.76 18.47
C LYS A 2 -14.49 -2.16 17.49
N GLN A 3 -14.11 -2.59 16.29
CA GLN A 3 -15.04 -3.10 15.28
C GLN A 3 -15.55 -4.47 15.70
N GLU A 4 -16.85 -4.71 15.54
CA GLU A 4 -17.41 -6.04 15.70
C GLU A 4 -17.10 -6.85 14.43
N ILE A 5 -16.29 -7.91 14.55
CA ILE A 5 -15.97 -8.81 13.43
C ILE A 5 -16.83 -10.07 13.57
N LEU A 6 -17.68 -10.31 12.57
CA LEU A 6 -18.49 -11.52 12.49
C LEU A 6 -18.07 -12.39 11.32
N PHE A 7 -18.16 -13.70 11.49
CA PHE A 7 -18.02 -14.68 10.42
C PHE A 7 -19.40 -15.21 10.06
N ALA A 8 -19.78 -15.12 8.78
CA ALA A 8 -20.97 -15.79 8.28
C ALA A 8 -20.79 -17.31 8.32
N GLU A 9 -21.88 -18.06 8.52
CA GLU A 9 -21.85 -19.52 8.44
C GLU A 9 -21.39 -19.98 7.05
N ALA A 10 -20.45 -20.92 7.04
CA ALA A 10 -19.70 -21.32 5.86
C ALA A 10 -19.26 -22.78 5.95
N LYS A 11 -18.86 -23.38 4.82
CA LYS A 11 -18.36 -24.75 4.77
C LYS A 11 -16.87 -24.77 5.08
N ASN A 12 -16.46 -25.72 5.92
CA ASN A 12 -15.05 -26.05 6.14
C ASN A 12 -14.37 -26.38 4.81
N LEU A 13 -13.21 -25.76 4.58
CA LEU A 13 -12.38 -25.98 3.41
C LEU A 13 -11.21 -26.90 3.77
N LYS A 14 -10.85 -27.80 2.86
CA LYS A 14 -9.60 -28.53 2.99
C LYS A 14 -8.43 -27.63 2.57
N THR A 15 -7.39 -27.58 3.39
CA THR A 15 -6.15 -26.83 3.11
C THR A 15 -4.93 -27.70 3.35
N GLU A 16 -3.88 -27.48 2.54
CA GLU A 16 -2.60 -28.16 2.66
C GLU A 16 -1.46 -27.13 2.57
N PHE A 17 -0.61 -27.07 3.61
CA PHE A 17 0.56 -26.18 3.61
C PHE A 17 1.68 -26.80 2.76
N THR A 18 2.21 -26.02 1.82
CA THR A 18 3.40 -26.38 1.03
C THR A 18 4.68 -25.83 1.65
N PHE A 19 4.58 -24.75 2.43
CA PHE A 19 5.68 -24.12 3.13
C PHE A 19 5.19 -23.42 4.40
N SER A 20 5.96 -23.49 5.48
CA SER A 20 5.66 -22.74 6.70
C SER A 20 6.90 -22.54 7.59
N LYS A 21 7.15 -21.28 7.95
CA LYS A 21 8.04 -20.82 9.04
C LYS A 21 7.25 -20.34 10.27
N LEU A 22 5.93 -20.53 10.25
CA LEU A 22 5.07 -20.21 11.39
C LEU A 22 5.37 -21.20 12.51
N ASP A 23 5.37 -20.72 13.75
CA ASP A 23 5.38 -21.62 14.89
C ASP A 23 4.03 -22.36 15.02
N PRO A 24 3.92 -23.38 15.91
CA PRO A 24 2.71 -24.19 16.00
C PRO A 24 1.43 -23.40 16.29
N GLU A 25 1.49 -22.37 17.15
CA GLU A 25 0.32 -21.57 17.52
C GLU A 25 -0.09 -20.62 16.39
N GLU A 26 0.87 -19.94 15.78
CA GLU A 26 0.65 -19.13 14.58
C GLU A 26 0.04 -19.97 13.45
N LYS A 27 0.55 -21.19 13.24
CA LYS A 27 0.08 -22.10 12.19
C LYS A 27 -1.35 -22.60 12.47
N GLU A 28 -1.70 -22.88 13.72
CA GLU A 28 -3.08 -23.26 14.11
C GLU A 28 -4.07 -22.16 13.73
N ILE A 29 -3.77 -20.90 14.09
CA ILE A 29 -4.63 -19.76 13.80
C ILE A 29 -4.78 -19.56 12.29
N VAL A 30 -3.66 -19.53 11.55
CA VAL A 30 -3.68 -19.38 10.10
C VAL A 30 -4.48 -20.50 9.46
N ALA A 31 -4.25 -21.76 9.85
CA ALA A 31 -4.98 -22.91 9.34
C ALA A 31 -6.49 -22.79 9.58
N ALA A 32 -6.91 -22.46 10.79
CA ALA A 32 -8.31 -22.32 11.15
C ALA A 32 -9.02 -21.20 10.36
N LEU A 33 -8.33 -20.07 10.14
CA LEU A 33 -8.85 -18.95 9.37
C LEU A 33 -9.00 -19.30 7.89
N VAL A 34 -7.96 -19.87 7.25
CA VAL A 34 -8.03 -20.20 5.81
C VAL A 34 -8.97 -21.38 5.53
N SER A 35 -9.05 -22.35 6.45
CA SER A 35 -9.90 -23.53 6.30
C SER A 35 -11.33 -23.28 6.75
N TRP A 36 -11.64 -22.09 7.29
CA TRP A 36 -12.92 -21.80 7.96
C TRP A 36 -13.28 -22.79 9.07
N SER A 37 -12.27 -23.42 9.70
CA SER A 37 -12.48 -24.37 10.80
C SER A 37 -12.60 -23.62 12.13
N ASN A 38 -13.81 -23.16 12.43
CA ASN A 38 -14.14 -22.36 13.63
C ASN A 38 -13.34 -21.03 13.70
N PRO A 39 -13.39 -20.17 12.67
CA PRO A 39 -12.63 -18.93 12.62
C PRO A 39 -13.08 -17.94 13.71
N ALA A 40 -14.32 -18.08 14.21
CA ALA A 40 -14.88 -17.28 15.28
C ALA A 40 -14.02 -17.31 16.57
N LYS A 41 -13.34 -18.43 16.86
CA LYS A 41 -12.42 -18.59 18.00
C LYS A 41 -11.30 -17.55 18.00
N TYR A 42 -10.89 -17.07 16.83
CA TYR A 42 -9.72 -16.19 16.65
C TYR A 42 -10.11 -14.75 16.28
N THR A 43 -11.40 -14.40 16.33
CA THR A 43 -11.88 -13.02 16.10
C THR A 43 -11.14 -11.99 16.96
N GLY A 44 -10.88 -12.32 18.23
CA GLY A 44 -10.16 -11.45 19.16
C GLY A 44 -8.68 -11.22 18.83
N GLN A 45 -8.12 -11.96 17.88
CA GLN A 45 -6.75 -11.78 17.40
C GLN A 45 -6.69 -10.99 16.09
N ILE A 46 -7.83 -10.71 15.44
CA ILE A 46 -7.87 -9.93 14.21
C ILE A 46 -7.73 -8.45 14.57
N GLU A 47 -6.65 -7.84 14.13
CA GLU A 47 -6.34 -6.43 14.39
C GLU A 47 -6.78 -5.53 13.24
N GLN A 48 -6.64 -6.00 12.00
CA GLN A 48 -6.96 -5.20 10.82
C GLN A 48 -7.54 -6.06 9.67
N LEU A 49 -8.45 -5.47 8.91
CA LEU A 49 -9.00 -6.03 7.67
C LEU A 49 -8.69 -5.08 6.51
N HIS A 50 -7.91 -5.55 5.55
CA HIS A 50 -7.49 -4.77 4.37
C HIS A 50 -8.08 -5.39 3.12
N GLY A 51 -9.38 -5.19 2.92
CA GLY A 51 -10.18 -5.74 1.80
C GLY A 51 -10.11 -7.26 1.69
N ARG A 52 -9.03 -7.75 1.07
CA ARG A 52 -8.71 -9.15 0.71
C ARG A 52 -7.69 -9.85 1.64
N SER A 53 -7.30 -9.20 2.73
CA SER A 53 -6.38 -9.79 3.71
C SER A 53 -6.78 -9.41 5.12
N VAL A 54 -6.43 -10.29 6.06
CA VAL A 54 -6.57 -10.05 7.49
C VAL A 54 -5.18 -9.95 8.10
N VAL A 55 -5.00 -9.02 9.03
CA VAL A 55 -3.83 -8.98 9.90
C VAL A 55 -4.26 -9.48 11.26
N ILE A 56 -3.64 -10.56 11.71
CA ILE A 56 -3.80 -11.10 13.04
C ILE A 56 -2.60 -10.77 13.91
N LYS A 57 -2.82 -10.66 15.21
CA LYS A 57 -1.77 -10.60 16.21
C LYS A 57 -1.16 -11.98 16.43
N SER A 58 0.16 -12.07 16.31
CA SER A 58 0.90 -13.28 16.66
C SER A 58 0.80 -13.53 18.18
N PRO A 59 0.48 -14.76 18.62
CA PRO A 59 0.43 -15.09 20.06
C PRO A 59 1.83 -15.23 20.67
N THR A 60 2.85 -15.52 19.85
CA THR A 60 4.21 -15.86 20.28
C THR A 60 5.21 -14.73 20.07
N ARG A 61 4.81 -13.66 19.38
CA ARG A 61 5.68 -12.52 19.07
C ARG A 61 5.15 -11.24 19.69
N HIS A 62 6.08 -10.45 20.20
CA HIS A 62 5.78 -9.15 20.75
C HIS A 62 6.84 -8.14 20.29
N VAL A 63 6.37 -6.97 19.90
CA VAL A 63 7.20 -5.81 19.61
C VAL A 63 7.02 -4.82 20.75
N SER A 64 8.12 -4.50 21.43
CA SER A 64 8.14 -3.55 22.55
C SER A 64 8.58 -2.15 22.14
N ASP A 65 9.28 -2.00 21.01
CA ASP A 65 9.83 -0.74 20.51
C ASP A 65 9.54 -0.59 19.01
N PRO A 66 8.99 0.54 18.51
CA PRO A 66 8.80 0.77 17.08
C PRO A 66 10.07 0.65 16.23
N THR A 67 11.26 0.76 16.83
CA THR A 67 12.57 0.47 16.21
C THR A 67 12.65 -0.97 15.70
N ASP A 68 11.99 -1.92 16.37
CA ASP A 68 11.95 -3.33 15.97
C ASP A 68 11.32 -3.53 14.58
N PHE A 69 10.37 -2.69 14.16
CA PHE A 69 9.78 -2.74 12.82
C PHE A 69 10.78 -2.41 11.71
N PHE A 70 11.78 -1.59 12.01
CA PHE A 70 12.88 -1.32 11.08
C PHE A 70 13.88 -2.47 11.02
N MET A 71 13.88 -3.34 12.03
CA MET A 71 14.73 -4.54 12.13
C MET A 71 13.98 -5.81 11.69
N GLU A 72 12.85 -5.67 11.01
CA GLU A 72 11.97 -6.76 10.54
C GLU A 72 11.44 -7.68 11.65
N LYS A 73 11.41 -7.19 12.90
CA LYS A 73 10.77 -7.90 13.99
C LYS A 73 9.31 -7.50 14.02
N TYR A 74 8.47 -8.37 13.49
CA TYR A 74 7.05 -8.15 13.33
C TYR A 74 6.24 -8.97 14.34
N ASP A 75 5.15 -8.37 14.82
CA ASP A 75 4.19 -8.92 15.78
C ASP A 75 2.86 -9.35 15.13
N GLY A 76 2.67 -9.09 13.84
CA GLY A 76 1.49 -9.45 13.08
C GLY A 76 1.74 -10.46 11.97
N ILE A 77 0.67 -11.15 11.55
CA ILE A 77 0.64 -12.00 10.37
C ILE A 77 -0.49 -11.51 9.46
N GLN A 78 -0.13 -11.09 8.25
CA GLN A 78 -1.06 -10.78 7.17
C GLN A 78 -1.32 -12.04 6.35
N ILE A 79 -2.58 -12.47 6.27
CA ILE A 79 -3.01 -13.64 5.51
C ILE A 79 -3.71 -13.17 4.24
N PHE A 80 -3.21 -13.61 3.09
CA PHE A 80 -3.84 -13.46 1.78
C PHE A 80 -4.46 -14.80 1.36
N GLY A 81 -5.58 -14.75 0.64
CA GLY A 81 -6.35 -15.97 0.38
C GLY A 81 -7.18 -16.41 1.59
N PHE A 82 -7.49 -15.46 2.48
CA PHE A 82 -8.52 -15.57 3.51
C PHE A 82 -9.79 -14.85 3.00
N GLY A 83 -10.97 -15.46 3.21
CA GLY A 83 -12.25 -14.86 2.80
C GLY A 83 -12.37 -13.41 3.28
N GLY A 84 -13.09 -12.55 2.58
CA GLY A 84 -12.96 -11.11 2.83
C GLY A 84 -14.20 -10.40 3.32
N ALA A 85 -13.92 -9.17 3.73
CA ALA A 85 -14.91 -8.21 4.18
C ALA A 85 -15.53 -7.52 2.97
N ARG A 86 -16.85 -7.39 2.93
CA ARG A 86 -17.58 -6.58 1.94
C ARG A 86 -17.45 -5.06 2.20
N ALA A 87 -16.31 -4.63 2.75
CA ALA A 87 -16.03 -3.22 3.00
C ALA A 87 -15.33 -2.62 1.78
N MET A 88 -15.94 -1.60 1.16
CA MET A 88 -15.38 -0.90 0.00
C MET A 88 -14.23 0.01 0.45
N ILE A 89 -13.03 -0.19 -0.12
CA ILE A 89 -11.98 0.84 -0.15
C ILE A 89 -12.10 1.50 -1.52
N ARG A 90 -12.96 2.53 -1.65
CA ARG A 90 -13.01 3.33 -2.87
C ARG A 90 -12.03 4.49 -2.69
N GLU A 91 -11.10 4.66 -3.63
CA GLU A 91 -10.20 5.83 -3.70
C GLU A 91 -9.21 6.00 -2.53
N GLY A 92 -8.91 4.93 -1.78
CA GLY A 92 -7.94 4.97 -0.68
C GLY A 92 -8.47 5.60 0.62
N VAL A 93 -9.76 5.92 0.68
CA VAL A 93 -10.47 6.33 1.89
C VAL A 93 -11.53 5.26 2.18
N ALA A 94 -11.29 4.40 3.18
CA ALA A 94 -12.30 3.45 3.63
C ALA A 94 -13.17 4.11 4.70
N GLU A 95 -14.49 4.16 4.47
CA GLU A 95 -15.42 4.19 5.59
C GLU A 95 -15.34 2.82 6.26
N VAL A 96 -14.85 2.78 7.50
CA VAL A 96 -14.76 1.52 8.23
C VAL A 96 -16.05 1.33 9.02
N PRO A 97 -16.94 0.39 8.62
CA PRO A 97 -18.21 0.21 9.31
C PRO A 97 -17.96 -0.28 10.74
N SER A 98 -18.86 0.07 11.66
CA SER A 98 -18.79 -0.37 13.07
C SER A 98 -18.87 -1.89 13.22
N LYS A 99 -19.45 -2.56 12.22
CA LYS A 99 -19.60 -4.01 12.12
C LYS A 99 -19.07 -4.48 10.76
N ILE A 100 -18.17 -5.45 10.78
CA ILE A 100 -17.61 -6.05 9.58
C ILE A 100 -17.98 -7.53 9.57
N GLU A 101 -18.71 -7.93 8.53
CA GLU A 101 -19.02 -9.33 8.27
C GLU A 101 -18.04 -9.89 7.24
N ILE A 102 -17.33 -10.94 7.65
CA ILE A 102 -16.44 -11.73 6.80
C ILE A 102 -17.26 -12.91 6.29
N THR A 103 -17.38 -12.99 4.96
CA THR A 103 -18.23 -14.01 4.31
C THR A 103 -17.40 -14.93 3.44
N GLN A 104 -17.83 -16.20 3.35
CA GLN A 104 -17.29 -17.11 2.37
C GLN A 104 -17.85 -16.70 0.99
N LEU A 105 -17.01 -16.12 0.13
CA LEU A 105 -17.44 -15.72 -1.22
C LEU A 105 -18.05 -16.88 -2.03
N ASN A 106 -19.09 -16.55 -2.80
CA ASN A 106 -19.71 -17.48 -3.73
C ASN A 106 -18.82 -17.72 -4.97
N GLU A 107 -18.47 -18.98 -5.20
CA GLU A 107 -17.62 -19.42 -6.32
C GLU A 107 -18.17 -19.09 -7.70
N THR A 108 -19.49 -18.97 -7.86
CA THR A 108 -20.14 -18.80 -9.17
C THR A 108 -20.31 -17.34 -9.61
N ASN A 109 -20.23 -16.36 -8.70
CA ASN A 109 -20.46 -14.94 -9.03
C ASN A 109 -19.42 -13.98 -8.40
N HIS A 110 -18.29 -14.52 -7.94
CA HIS A 110 -17.27 -13.79 -7.18
C HIS A 110 -16.66 -12.60 -7.93
N SER A 111 -16.54 -12.66 -9.27
CA SER A 111 -15.98 -11.54 -10.06
C SER A 111 -16.83 -10.28 -9.96
N ASN A 112 -18.15 -10.42 -9.86
CA ASN A 112 -19.08 -9.31 -9.71
C ASN A 112 -19.10 -8.79 -8.26
N GLU A 113 -19.00 -9.68 -7.27
CA GLU A 113 -18.91 -9.30 -5.85
C GLU A 113 -17.60 -8.57 -5.52
N LEU A 114 -16.53 -8.82 -6.28
CA LEU A 114 -15.20 -8.25 -6.07
C LEU A 114 -14.82 -7.12 -7.03
N ALA A 115 -15.64 -6.83 -8.05
CA ALA A 115 -15.33 -5.83 -9.07
C ALA A 115 -15.02 -4.43 -8.50
N ALA A 116 -15.65 -4.07 -7.37
CA ALA A 116 -15.41 -2.79 -6.69
C ALA A 116 -14.12 -2.75 -5.85
N ILE A 117 -13.50 -3.91 -5.59
CA ILE A 117 -12.31 -4.06 -4.74
C ILE A 117 -11.04 -4.25 -5.58
N ILE A 118 -11.16 -4.69 -6.85
CA ILE A 118 -10.05 -5.23 -7.65
C ILE A 118 -9.98 -4.60 -9.05
N GLN A 119 -10.07 -3.28 -9.13
CA GLN A 119 -9.76 -2.57 -10.36
C GLN A 119 -8.23 -2.48 -10.51
N LEU A 120 -7.67 -3.26 -11.42
CA LEU A 120 -6.27 -3.16 -11.80
C LEU A 120 -6.08 -2.07 -12.86
N ARG A 121 -4.91 -1.45 -12.83
CA ARG A 121 -4.46 -0.46 -13.81
C ARG A 121 -3.34 -1.07 -14.62
N ASP A 122 -3.45 -1.04 -15.94
CA ASP A 122 -2.40 -1.50 -16.85
C ASP A 122 -2.39 -0.67 -18.14
N PHE A 123 -1.48 -0.94 -19.07
CA PHE A 123 -1.47 -0.34 -20.40
C PHE A 123 -1.94 -1.34 -21.46
N ASP A 124 -2.68 -0.83 -22.45
CA ASP A 124 -2.93 -1.58 -23.67
C ASP A 124 -1.68 -1.62 -24.60
N ASP A 125 -1.78 -2.34 -25.72
CA ASP A 125 -0.70 -2.44 -26.71
C ASP A 125 -0.31 -1.09 -27.34
N LYS A 126 -1.10 -0.03 -27.11
CA LYS A 126 -0.84 1.35 -27.56
C LYS A 126 -0.28 2.24 -26.45
N GLY A 127 0.00 1.69 -25.27
CA GLY A 127 0.55 2.44 -24.15
C GLY A 127 -0.46 3.37 -23.48
N ARG A 128 -1.76 3.07 -23.59
CA ARG A 128 -2.85 3.82 -22.95
C ARG A 128 -3.30 3.13 -21.68
N LEU A 129 -3.49 3.91 -20.62
CA LEU A 129 -3.99 3.40 -19.35
C LEU A 129 -5.37 2.76 -19.56
N LYS A 130 -5.46 1.48 -19.21
CA LYS A 130 -6.68 0.70 -19.21
C LYS A 130 -6.94 0.21 -17.80
N THR A 131 -8.17 0.37 -17.35
CA THR A 131 -8.65 -0.29 -16.15
C THR A 131 -9.30 -1.60 -16.54
N TRP A 132 -8.99 -2.64 -15.77
CA TRP A 132 -9.55 -3.97 -15.98
C TRP A 132 -9.70 -4.67 -14.64
N ASN A 133 -10.69 -5.54 -14.57
CA ASN A 133 -10.88 -6.39 -13.40
C ASN A 133 -10.22 -7.72 -13.71
N ARG A 134 -9.34 -8.19 -12.82
CA ARG A 134 -8.75 -9.51 -12.97
C ARG A 134 -9.86 -10.56 -12.80
N PRO A 135 -9.99 -11.58 -13.66
CA PRO A 135 -10.76 -12.77 -13.33
C PRO A 135 -10.02 -13.48 -12.19
N TYR A 136 -10.40 -13.15 -10.96
CA TYR A 136 -9.69 -13.57 -9.74
C TYR A 136 -10.45 -14.72 -9.09
N ALA A 137 -9.81 -15.83 -8.80
CA ALA A 137 -10.42 -16.90 -8.00
C ALA A 137 -10.67 -16.40 -6.56
N PRO A 138 -11.75 -16.80 -5.87
CA PRO A 138 -12.28 -16.10 -4.69
C PRO A 138 -11.22 -15.81 -3.61
N MET A 139 -11.52 -14.88 -2.70
CA MET A 139 -10.72 -14.54 -1.51
C MET A 139 -10.27 -15.74 -0.64
N HIS A 140 -10.74 -16.96 -0.91
CA HIS A 140 -10.18 -18.20 -0.36
C HIS A 140 -8.93 -18.70 -1.08
N GLY A 141 -8.35 -17.97 -2.03
CA GLY A 141 -7.06 -18.32 -2.63
C GLY A 141 -6.74 -17.56 -3.91
N MET A 142 -5.46 -17.30 -4.14
CA MET A 142 -4.92 -16.72 -5.38
C MET A 142 -4.54 -17.82 -6.37
N ASP A 143 -4.48 -17.51 -7.66
CA ASP A 143 -3.89 -18.44 -8.62
C ASP A 143 -2.37 -18.59 -8.40
N GLN A 144 -1.79 -19.67 -8.93
CA GLN A 144 -0.37 -19.98 -8.74
C GLN A 144 0.56 -18.95 -9.38
N THR A 145 0.12 -18.31 -10.47
CA THR A 145 0.93 -17.32 -11.19
C THR A 145 1.08 -16.05 -10.34
N GLU A 146 -0.02 -15.60 -9.73
CA GLU A 146 -0.02 -14.50 -8.78
C GLU A 146 0.81 -14.83 -7.54
N ALA A 147 0.61 -16.00 -6.92
CA ALA A 147 1.39 -16.43 -5.75
C ALA A 147 2.90 -16.38 -6.02
N LYS A 148 3.32 -16.92 -7.17
CA LYS A 148 4.72 -16.94 -7.59
C LYS A 148 5.28 -15.54 -7.82
N ALA A 149 4.53 -14.67 -8.49
CA ALA A 149 4.94 -13.28 -8.76
C ALA A 149 5.10 -12.50 -7.45
N ARG A 150 4.09 -12.57 -6.56
CA ARG A 150 4.11 -11.96 -5.22
C ARG A 150 5.36 -12.35 -4.43
N LYS A 151 5.58 -13.66 -4.30
CA LYS A 151 6.71 -14.22 -3.58
C LYS A 151 8.05 -13.77 -4.15
N ALA A 152 8.20 -13.78 -5.48
CA ALA A 152 9.44 -13.36 -6.14
C ALA A 152 9.77 -11.88 -5.87
N ILE A 153 8.77 -10.99 -5.94
CA ILE A 153 8.95 -9.56 -5.65
C ILE A 153 9.30 -9.34 -4.19
N THR A 154 8.56 -9.97 -3.26
CA THR A 154 8.81 -9.82 -1.82
C THR A 154 10.24 -10.26 -1.47
N VAL A 155 10.69 -11.41 -1.98
CA VAL A 155 12.04 -11.91 -1.74
C VAL A 155 13.09 -10.94 -2.30
N LYS A 156 12.91 -10.45 -3.54
CA LYS A 156 13.83 -9.50 -4.19
C LYS A 156 14.04 -8.23 -3.36
N ILE A 157 12.97 -7.70 -2.75
CA ILE A 157 13.06 -6.48 -1.93
C ILE A 157 13.61 -6.79 -0.53
N ALA A 158 13.25 -7.93 0.07
CA ALA A 158 13.78 -8.36 1.37
C ALA A 158 15.31 -8.56 1.35
N ASP A 159 15.86 -9.09 0.26
CA ASP A 159 17.31 -9.26 0.10
C ASP A 159 18.08 -7.93 0.14
N TYR A 160 17.52 -6.88 -0.48
CA TYR A 160 18.07 -5.53 -0.39
C TYR A 160 17.96 -4.95 1.02
N HIS A 161 16.82 -5.13 1.68
CA HIS A 161 16.62 -4.65 3.05
C HIS A 161 17.66 -5.28 4.00
N SER A 162 17.88 -6.59 3.88
CA SER A 162 18.93 -7.33 4.60
C SER A 162 20.34 -6.78 4.32
N LYS A 163 20.63 -6.36 3.09
CA LYS A 163 21.90 -5.72 2.73
C LYS A 163 22.05 -4.34 3.39
N VAL A 164 21.03 -3.49 3.30
CA VAL A 164 21.04 -2.15 3.91
C VAL A 164 21.16 -2.23 5.43
N LEU A 165 20.47 -3.18 6.08
CA LEU A 165 20.62 -3.44 7.51
C LEU A 165 22.08 -3.74 7.88
N LYS A 166 22.78 -4.56 7.10
CA LYS A 166 24.19 -4.92 7.35
C LYS A 166 25.16 -3.76 7.12
N GLU A 167 24.92 -2.96 6.08
CA GLU A 167 25.88 -1.92 5.63
C GLU A 167 25.65 -0.55 6.29
N GLN A 168 24.38 -0.18 6.51
CA GLN A 168 23.95 1.16 6.92
C GLN A 168 23.18 1.14 8.25
N GLY A 169 23.06 -0.04 8.88
CA GLY A 169 22.42 -0.24 10.17
C GLY A 169 20.92 -0.36 10.10
N VAL A 170 20.22 0.58 9.44
CA VAL A 170 18.76 0.56 9.42
C VAL A 170 18.16 1.22 8.14
N PRO A 171 17.32 0.52 7.36
CA PRO A 171 16.70 1.05 6.15
C PRO A 171 15.60 2.09 6.43
N PHE A 172 15.27 2.92 5.45
CA PHE A 172 14.23 3.95 5.58
C PHE A 172 12.82 3.44 5.23
N PHE A 173 12.71 2.21 4.74
CA PHE A 173 11.43 1.54 4.53
C PHE A 173 11.55 0.07 4.94
N SER A 174 10.43 -0.52 5.30
CA SER A 174 10.26 -1.93 5.67
C SER A 174 9.22 -2.58 4.77
N VAL A 175 9.31 -3.90 4.59
CA VAL A 175 8.39 -4.69 3.74
C VAL A 175 7.97 -5.99 4.43
N PRO A 176 6.88 -6.65 3.99
CA PRO A 176 6.43 -7.90 4.60
C PRO A 176 7.46 -9.04 4.44
N GLU A 177 7.59 -9.92 5.44
CA GLU A 177 8.39 -11.16 5.34
C GLU A 177 7.49 -12.33 4.94
N PHE A 178 7.81 -13.06 3.86
CA PHE A 178 7.05 -14.26 3.49
C PHE A 178 7.30 -15.43 4.46
N VAL A 179 6.24 -15.96 5.08
CA VAL A 179 6.36 -16.98 6.13
C VAL A 179 5.55 -18.25 5.92
N ALA A 180 4.49 -18.26 5.10
CA ALA A 180 3.79 -19.50 4.78
C ALA A 180 3.10 -19.46 3.42
N GLU A 181 2.88 -20.64 2.86
CA GLU A 181 2.11 -20.86 1.64
C GLU A 181 1.46 -22.24 1.69
N GLY A 182 0.30 -22.35 1.06
CA GLY A 182 -0.41 -23.60 0.89
C GLY A 182 -1.50 -23.48 -0.16
N PHE A 183 -2.27 -24.54 -0.36
CA PHE A 183 -3.30 -24.61 -1.38
C PHE A 183 -4.58 -25.26 -0.88
N PHE A 184 -5.63 -25.11 -1.68
CA PHE A 184 -6.96 -25.65 -1.46
C PHE A 184 -7.24 -26.73 -2.50
N PRO A 185 -7.13 -28.03 -2.16
CA PRO A 185 -7.24 -29.12 -3.13
C PRO A 185 -8.57 -29.10 -3.92
N ASP A 186 -9.64 -28.66 -3.26
CA ASP A 186 -11.00 -28.69 -3.80
C ASP A 186 -11.39 -27.37 -4.48
N LYS A 187 -10.51 -26.36 -4.50
CA LYS A 187 -10.76 -25.06 -5.14
C LYS A 187 -9.80 -24.89 -6.30
N LYS A 188 -10.34 -24.69 -7.49
CA LYS A 188 -9.54 -24.63 -8.72
C LYS A 188 -9.78 -23.34 -9.48
N ASP A 189 -8.73 -22.86 -10.15
CA ASP A 189 -8.82 -21.80 -11.13
C ASP A 189 -9.52 -22.29 -12.43
N PRO A 190 -9.84 -21.40 -13.39
CA PRO A 190 -10.44 -21.80 -14.66
C PRO A 190 -9.59 -22.79 -15.50
N SER A 191 -8.30 -22.90 -15.21
CA SER A 191 -7.37 -23.83 -15.87
C SER A 191 -7.27 -25.18 -15.14
N GLY A 192 -7.97 -25.35 -14.01
CA GLY A 192 -7.98 -26.58 -13.21
C GLY A 192 -6.88 -26.69 -12.16
N ASN A 193 -6.07 -25.65 -11.94
CA ASN A 193 -5.01 -25.66 -10.91
C ASN A 193 -5.58 -25.31 -9.53
N PRO A 194 -5.07 -25.91 -8.45
CA PRO A 194 -5.48 -25.52 -7.10
C PRO A 194 -5.17 -24.06 -6.77
N LEU A 195 -6.10 -23.40 -6.08
CA LEU A 195 -5.88 -22.06 -5.53
C LEU A 195 -4.92 -22.10 -4.34
N VAL A 196 -4.25 -20.98 -4.07
CA VAL A 196 -3.14 -20.85 -3.13
C VAL A 196 -3.44 -19.79 -2.06
N PHE A 197 -2.99 -19.96 -0.82
CA PHE A 197 -2.93 -18.87 0.17
C PHE A 197 -1.46 -18.55 0.49
N GLN A 198 -1.21 -17.33 0.95
CA GLN A 198 0.11 -16.90 1.41
C GLN A 198 -0.02 -16.10 2.70
N ALA A 199 0.91 -16.29 3.62
CA ALA A 199 0.99 -15.51 4.85
C ALA A 199 2.33 -14.78 4.92
N TYR A 200 2.28 -13.54 5.38
CA TYR A 200 3.43 -12.67 5.54
C TYR A 200 3.47 -12.12 6.96
N ARG A 201 4.65 -11.97 7.54
CA ARG A 201 4.81 -11.21 8.78
C ARG A 201 4.83 -9.73 8.48
N VAL A 202 4.11 -8.98 9.32
CA VAL A 202 3.85 -7.56 9.15
C VAL A 202 3.80 -6.85 10.50
N PRO A 203 4.15 -5.56 10.58
CA PRO A 203 3.93 -4.79 11.79
C PRO A 203 2.42 -4.54 11.98
N ILE A 204 1.94 -4.62 13.23
CA ILE A 204 0.59 -4.16 13.58
C ILE A 204 0.65 -2.66 13.83
N ILE A 205 0.46 -1.90 12.76
CA ILE A 205 0.46 -0.43 12.79
C ILE A 205 -0.65 0.11 11.90
N ASP A 206 -1.26 1.20 12.34
CA ASP A 206 -2.30 1.87 11.55
C ASP A 206 -1.75 2.38 10.21
N ARG A 207 -2.65 2.40 9.21
CA ARG A 207 -2.36 2.94 7.88
C ARG A 207 -2.31 4.47 7.92
N PHE A 208 -1.61 5.06 6.98
CA PHE A 208 -1.33 6.48 6.98
C PHE A 208 -2.58 7.39 7.07
N PRO A 209 -3.70 7.12 6.38
CA PRO A 209 -4.92 7.92 6.55
C PRO A 209 -5.38 7.97 8.01
N SER A 210 -5.41 6.83 8.70
CA SER A 210 -5.78 6.74 10.11
C SER A 210 -4.76 7.43 11.02
N GLN A 211 -3.46 7.24 10.77
CA GLN A 211 -2.39 7.91 11.52
C GLN A 211 -2.50 9.44 11.40
N LEU A 212 -2.86 9.96 10.22
CA LEU A 212 -3.05 11.39 10.02
C LEU A 212 -4.30 11.91 10.73
N ILE A 213 -5.42 11.20 10.64
CA ILE A 213 -6.68 11.56 11.33
C ILE A 213 -6.48 11.58 12.86
N GLN A 214 -5.81 10.57 13.42
CA GLN A 214 -5.49 10.53 14.84
C GLN A 214 -4.64 11.73 15.25
N THR A 215 -3.58 12.03 14.49
CA THR A 215 -2.75 13.23 14.71
C THR A 215 -3.61 14.50 14.72
N ALA A 216 -4.49 14.65 13.73
CA ALA A 216 -5.34 15.82 13.60
C ALA A 216 -6.35 16.00 14.74
N GLN A 217 -6.70 14.91 15.45
CA GLN A 217 -7.62 14.93 16.59
C GLN A 217 -6.92 15.18 17.92
N SER A 218 -5.66 14.76 18.08
CA SER A 218 -4.95 14.80 19.35
C SER A 218 -3.76 15.76 19.40
N GLU A 219 -3.33 16.31 18.27
CA GLU A 219 -2.13 17.13 18.14
C GLU A 219 -2.39 18.43 17.36
N SER A 220 -1.37 19.28 17.22
CA SER A 220 -1.48 20.56 16.50
C SER A 220 -1.45 20.39 14.98
N VAL A 221 -1.99 21.38 14.27
CA VAL A 221 -2.00 21.45 12.81
C VAL A 221 -0.58 21.44 12.23
N GLU A 222 0.37 22.11 12.90
CA GLU A 222 1.78 22.11 12.50
C GLU A 222 2.39 20.71 12.53
N ILE A 223 2.06 19.90 13.56
CA ILE A 223 2.54 18.53 13.66
C ILE A 223 1.92 17.67 12.55
N MET A 224 0.65 17.87 12.23
CA MET A 224 0.00 17.20 11.11
C MET A 224 0.70 17.52 9.78
N PHE A 225 1.01 18.79 9.52
CA PHE A 225 1.75 19.20 8.32
C PHE A 225 3.13 18.55 8.25
N HIS A 226 3.89 18.56 9.35
CA HIS A 226 5.20 17.93 9.42
C HIS A 226 5.12 16.42 9.15
N ARG A 227 4.11 15.72 9.71
CA ARG A 227 3.89 14.29 9.46
C ARG A 227 3.55 14.00 8.00
N LEU A 228 2.67 14.81 7.39
CA LEU A 228 2.31 14.67 5.99
C LEU A 228 3.51 14.86 5.06
N GLN A 229 4.32 15.90 5.32
CA GLN A 229 5.54 16.16 4.57
C GLN A 229 6.55 15.03 4.70
N THR A 230 6.81 14.59 5.94
CA THR A 230 7.77 13.51 6.25
C THR A 230 7.37 12.21 5.56
N PHE A 231 6.10 11.82 5.69
CA PHE A 231 5.58 10.62 5.05
C PHE A 231 5.67 10.70 3.53
N SER A 232 5.24 11.81 2.93
CA SER A 232 5.29 11.98 1.48
C SER A 232 6.73 11.95 0.94
N PHE A 233 7.67 12.57 1.65
CA PHE A 233 9.10 12.46 1.36
C PHE A 233 9.58 11.01 1.36
N LEU A 234 9.26 10.24 2.39
CA LEU A 234 9.66 8.84 2.47
C LEU A 234 8.99 7.96 1.40
N ALA A 235 7.72 8.22 1.06
CA ALA A 235 7.01 7.57 -0.04
C ALA A 235 7.71 7.84 -1.38
N GLY A 236 8.13 9.08 -1.62
CA GLY A 236 8.90 9.46 -2.81
C GLY A 236 10.21 8.69 -2.93
N ARG A 237 10.98 8.61 -1.83
CA ARG A 237 12.22 7.81 -1.78
C ARG A 237 11.98 6.32 -2.02
N PHE A 238 10.89 5.79 -1.51
CA PHE A 238 10.51 4.40 -1.71
C PHE A 238 10.19 4.11 -3.18
N PHE A 239 9.33 4.90 -3.82
CA PHE A 239 9.05 4.76 -5.25
C PHE A 239 10.31 4.89 -6.10
N ARG A 240 11.18 5.86 -5.78
CA ARG A 240 12.47 6.00 -6.47
C ARG A 240 13.33 4.74 -6.34
N THR A 241 13.37 4.14 -5.14
CA THR A 241 14.11 2.90 -4.90
C THR A 241 13.53 1.74 -5.71
N LEU A 242 12.20 1.59 -5.73
CA LEU A 242 11.51 0.62 -6.60
C LEU A 242 11.90 0.79 -8.06
N HIS A 243 11.82 2.02 -8.58
CA HIS A 243 12.11 2.31 -9.98
C HIS A 243 13.57 2.10 -10.37
N GLN A 244 14.52 2.53 -9.54
CA GLN A 244 15.94 2.56 -9.91
C GLN A 244 16.72 1.34 -9.47
N THR A 245 16.37 0.75 -8.33
CA THR A 245 17.11 -0.39 -7.77
C THR A 245 16.52 -1.70 -8.24
N PHE A 246 15.19 -1.78 -8.30
CA PHE A 246 14.50 -3.03 -8.58
C PHE A 246 13.86 -3.10 -9.96
N ASP A 247 13.76 -1.98 -10.67
CA ASP A 247 12.98 -1.88 -11.91
C ASP A 247 11.53 -2.36 -11.71
N LEU A 248 10.92 -1.94 -10.61
CA LEU A 248 9.54 -2.26 -10.25
C LEU A 248 8.75 -0.97 -10.09
N ALA A 249 7.47 -0.95 -10.47
CA ALA A 249 6.53 0.11 -10.12
C ALA A 249 5.45 -0.43 -9.16
N TYR A 250 5.07 0.32 -8.14
CA TYR A 250 4.11 -0.15 -7.12
C TYR A 250 2.66 0.17 -7.53
N MET A 251 2.01 -0.72 -8.28
CA MET A 251 0.73 -0.43 -8.96
C MET A 251 -0.45 -0.09 -8.03
N ASP A 252 -0.27 -0.25 -6.72
CA ASP A 252 -1.24 0.11 -5.70
C ASP A 252 -0.66 1.05 -4.63
N GLY A 253 0.06 2.08 -5.09
CA GLY A 253 0.76 3.08 -4.25
C GLY A 253 -0.12 4.08 -3.50
N HIS A 254 -1.36 3.74 -3.13
CA HIS A 254 -2.23 4.64 -2.39
C HIS A 254 -1.90 4.72 -0.90
N LEU A 255 -2.27 5.84 -0.25
CA LEU A 255 -2.00 6.09 1.17
C LEU A 255 -2.45 4.96 2.11
N GLY A 256 -3.59 4.32 1.82
CA GLY A 256 -4.13 3.22 2.64
C GLY A 256 -3.27 1.94 2.67
N ASN A 257 -2.28 1.81 1.78
CA ASN A 257 -1.38 0.64 1.72
C ASN A 257 -0.03 0.90 2.39
N MET A 258 0.11 2.06 3.02
CA MET A 258 1.36 2.48 3.62
C MET A 258 1.12 2.95 5.05
N SER A 259 2.16 2.84 5.86
CA SER A 259 2.19 3.33 7.24
C SER A 259 3.48 4.10 7.48
N LEU A 260 3.40 5.18 8.24
CA LEU A 260 4.57 5.87 8.76
C LEU A 260 5.11 5.08 9.97
N LEU A 261 6.34 4.60 9.87
CA LEU A 261 7.11 4.08 11.00
C LEU A 261 7.86 5.25 11.64
N ARG A 262 7.74 5.45 12.95
CA ARG A 262 8.43 6.55 13.63
C ARG A 262 8.89 6.15 15.02
N THR A 263 10.10 6.58 15.35
CA THR A 263 10.68 6.63 16.70
C THR A 263 11.05 8.08 17.01
N GLU A 264 11.56 8.35 18.21
CA GLU A 264 12.09 9.68 18.55
C GLU A 264 13.22 10.14 17.62
N LYS A 265 14.02 9.18 17.12
CA LYS A 265 15.24 9.44 16.36
C LYS A 265 15.11 9.18 14.87
N LYS A 266 14.04 8.50 14.43
CA LYS A 266 13.94 7.98 13.06
C LYS A 266 12.53 7.96 12.52
N ALA A 267 12.42 8.12 11.20
CA ALA A 267 11.21 7.86 10.44
C ALA A 267 11.49 6.93 9.25
N GLY A 268 10.49 6.18 8.85
CA GLY A 268 10.48 5.36 7.66
C GLY A 268 9.07 5.00 7.25
N ILE A 269 8.92 4.22 6.18
CA ILE A 269 7.60 3.74 5.77
C ILE A 269 7.54 2.23 5.77
N TYR A 270 6.37 1.70 6.11
CA TYR A 270 6.02 0.33 5.83
C TYR A 270 5.05 0.32 4.64
N ALA A 271 5.44 -0.33 3.55
CA ALA A 271 4.57 -0.58 2.41
C ALA A 271 4.03 -2.01 2.50
N THR A 272 2.71 -2.18 2.43
CA THR A 272 2.08 -3.51 2.46
C THR A 272 2.10 -4.17 1.09
N ASP A 273 1.64 -5.42 1.02
CA ASP A 273 1.26 -6.11 -0.21
C ASP A 273 2.08 -5.74 -1.48
N LEU A 274 3.35 -6.16 -1.53
CA LEU A 274 4.20 -5.95 -2.71
C LEU A 274 3.75 -6.74 -3.96
N GLY A 275 2.68 -7.52 -3.84
CA GLY A 275 2.08 -8.27 -4.93
C GLY A 275 1.53 -7.44 -6.07
N SER A 276 1.27 -6.16 -5.83
CA SER A 276 0.89 -5.20 -6.86
C SER A 276 2.08 -4.58 -7.57
N ALA A 277 3.32 -4.91 -7.21
CA ALA A 277 4.45 -4.37 -7.97
C ALA A 277 4.56 -5.04 -9.34
N LYS A 278 4.90 -4.26 -10.37
CA LYS A 278 5.06 -4.76 -11.74
C LYS A 278 6.49 -4.55 -12.22
N ASP A 279 7.07 -5.59 -12.81
CA ASP A 279 8.40 -5.54 -13.43
C ASP A 279 8.36 -4.74 -14.73
N ILE A 280 8.99 -3.56 -14.71
CA ILE A 280 8.93 -2.62 -15.83
C ILE A 280 9.88 -3.00 -16.95
N LYS A 281 10.97 -3.74 -16.69
CA LYS A 281 11.95 -4.15 -17.71
C LYS A 281 11.33 -5.06 -18.76
N SER A 282 10.28 -5.77 -18.40
CA SER A 282 9.55 -6.67 -19.30
C SER A 282 8.58 -5.96 -20.26
N HIS A 283 8.37 -4.63 -20.12
CA HIS A 283 7.29 -3.93 -20.81
C HIS A 283 7.76 -2.89 -21.83
N PRO A 284 7.13 -2.81 -23.02
CA PRO A 284 7.40 -1.76 -24.02
C PRO A 284 7.17 -0.31 -23.55
N PHE A 285 6.50 -0.11 -22.42
CA PHE A 285 6.11 1.21 -21.88
C PHE A 285 6.60 1.36 -20.44
N ALA A 286 7.79 0.83 -20.15
CA ALA A 286 8.39 0.79 -18.81
C ALA A 286 8.36 2.14 -18.07
N GLU A 287 8.62 3.25 -18.79
CA GLU A 287 8.62 4.60 -18.22
C GLU A 287 7.25 5.01 -17.68
N LYS A 288 6.17 4.60 -18.35
CA LYS A 288 4.80 4.95 -17.93
C LYS A 288 4.37 4.24 -16.66
N PHE A 289 4.91 3.05 -16.36
CA PHE A 289 4.64 2.35 -15.09
C PHE A 289 5.13 3.14 -13.89
N ARG A 290 6.26 3.83 -14.02
CA ARG A 290 6.81 4.69 -12.96
C ARG A 290 5.92 5.89 -12.64
N GLY A 291 5.06 6.29 -13.58
CA GLY A 291 4.08 7.34 -13.37
C GLY A 291 2.81 6.87 -12.68
N ILE A 292 2.47 5.58 -12.77
CA ILE A 292 1.21 5.04 -12.24
C ILE A 292 1.17 5.10 -10.72
N ASP A 293 2.25 4.70 -10.05
CA ASP A 293 2.28 4.63 -8.59
C ASP A 293 2.32 6.03 -7.96
N ILE A 294 3.09 6.94 -8.55
CA ILE A 294 3.10 8.38 -8.22
C ILE A 294 1.73 9.01 -8.46
N TYR A 295 1.10 8.76 -9.62
CA TYR A 295 -0.26 9.22 -9.90
C TYR A 295 -1.25 8.72 -8.83
N THR A 296 -1.19 7.43 -8.51
CA THR A 296 -2.09 6.79 -7.54
C THR A 296 -1.90 7.38 -6.14
N TYR A 297 -0.65 7.58 -5.73
CA TYR A 297 -0.33 8.26 -4.47
C TYR A 297 -0.93 9.67 -4.43
N ILE A 298 -0.71 10.48 -5.48
CA ILE A 298 -1.18 11.86 -5.54
C ILE A 298 -2.71 11.92 -5.53
N ALA A 299 -3.37 11.09 -6.35
CA ALA A 299 -4.83 11.05 -6.44
C ALA A 299 -5.46 10.70 -5.09
N THR A 300 -4.94 9.68 -4.40
CA THR A 300 -5.45 9.27 -3.09
C THR A 300 -5.12 10.27 -1.98
N SER A 301 -3.95 10.91 -2.03
CA SER A 301 -3.62 12.02 -1.13
C SER A 301 -4.59 13.18 -1.27
N ARG A 302 -4.90 13.60 -2.50
CA ARG A 302 -5.87 14.67 -2.77
C ARG A 302 -7.26 14.33 -2.26
N SER A 303 -7.74 13.11 -2.53
CA SER A 303 -9.06 12.65 -2.07
C SER A 303 -9.14 12.69 -0.55
N LEU A 304 -8.13 12.16 0.14
CA LEU A 304 -8.06 12.20 1.61
C LEU A 304 -8.07 13.64 2.16
N MET A 305 -7.26 14.55 1.60
CA MET A 305 -7.24 15.95 2.05
C MET A 305 -8.57 16.65 1.78
N ALA A 306 -9.25 16.33 0.68
CA ALA A 306 -10.58 16.83 0.38
C ALA A 306 -11.62 16.33 1.39
N SER A 307 -11.60 15.06 1.76
CA SER A 307 -12.48 14.50 2.79
C SER A 307 -12.26 15.17 4.15
N TYR A 308 -11.00 15.42 4.52
CA TYR A 308 -10.68 16.13 5.76
C TYR A 308 -11.17 17.59 5.75
N ALA A 309 -10.96 18.30 4.64
CA ALA A 309 -11.49 19.65 4.47
C ALA A 309 -13.02 19.68 4.54
N GLY A 310 -13.70 18.74 3.85
CA GLY A 310 -15.17 18.62 3.89
C GLY A 310 -15.72 18.34 5.29
N PHE A 311 -15.00 17.55 6.11
CA PHE A 311 -15.35 17.37 7.52
C PHE A 311 -15.26 18.69 8.31
N LEU A 312 -14.23 19.51 8.07
CA LEU A 312 -14.11 20.82 8.69
C LEU A 312 -15.21 21.77 8.20
N GLU A 313 -15.55 21.76 6.91
CA GLU A 313 -16.66 22.56 6.36
C GLU A 313 -18.00 22.18 7.00
N ALA A 314 -18.27 20.88 7.17
CA ALA A 314 -19.49 20.40 7.81
C ALA A 314 -19.59 20.85 9.29
N ARG A 315 -18.45 21.01 9.97
CA ARG A 315 -18.41 21.39 11.39
C ARG A 315 -18.38 22.91 11.60
N HIS A 316 -17.79 23.67 10.69
CA HIS A 316 -17.49 25.09 10.87
C HIS A 316 -18.13 26.01 9.82
N GLY A 317 -18.87 25.45 8.85
CA GLY A 317 -19.42 26.19 7.71
C GLY A 317 -18.42 26.32 6.56
N GLN A 318 -18.89 26.77 5.39
CA GLN A 318 -18.01 27.05 4.25
C GLN A 318 -17.23 28.34 4.47
N ASP A 319 -15.90 28.25 4.44
CA ASP A 319 -14.99 29.38 4.54
C ASP A 319 -13.88 29.21 3.48
N LYS A 320 -13.46 30.32 2.87
CA LYS A 320 -12.28 30.39 1.99
C LYS A 320 -11.05 29.79 2.69
N ALA A 321 -10.92 29.97 4.01
CA ALA A 321 -9.84 29.40 4.79
C ALA A 321 -9.76 27.86 4.69
N ILE A 322 -10.89 27.15 4.59
CA ILE A 322 -10.92 25.68 4.52
C ILE A 322 -10.49 25.19 3.13
N LYS A 323 -10.88 25.90 2.08
CA LYS A 323 -10.41 25.63 0.71
C LYS A 323 -8.92 25.91 0.56
N ASP A 324 -8.43 27.01 1.12
CA ASP A 324 -7.00 27.36 1.13
C ASP A 324 -6.19 26.30 1.92
N PHE A 325 -6.75 25.78 3.02
CA PHE A 325 -6.18 24.70 3.80
C PHE A 325 -6.10 23.36 3.04
N GLN A 326 -7.14 22.98 2.29
CA GLN A 326 -7.10 21.80 1.41
C GLN A 326 -5.98 21.91 0.37
N ASN A 327 -5.86 23.07 -0.28
CA ASN A 327 -4.83 23.33 -1.28
C ASN A 327 -3.43 23.27 -0.66
N LEU A 328 -3.25 23.82 0.54
CA LEU A 328 -1.99 23.76 1.29
C LEU A 328 -1.59 22.32 1.63
N LEU A 329 -2.50 21.51 2.17
CA LEU A 329 -2.24 20.10 2.49
C LEU A 329 -1.84 19.30 1.25
N THR A 330 -2.54 19.52 0.15
CA THR A 330 -2.25 18.89 -1.15
C THR A 330 -0.86 19.29 -1.64
N PHE A 331 -0.53 20.57 -1.56
CA PHE A 331 0.78 21.09 -1.94
C PHE A 331 1.91 20.50 -1.09
N ILE A 332 1.73 20.42 0.24
CA ILE A 332 2.72 19.83 1.17
C ILE A 332 2.98 18.37 0.80
N SER A 333 1.92 17.59 0.53
CA SER A 333 2.05 16.19 0.17
C SER A 333 2.80 15.99 -1.15
N ILE A 334 2.41 16.71 -2.21
CA ILE A 334 3.04 16.61 -3.53
C ILE A 334 4.50 17.10 -3.49
N SER A 335 4.77 18.20 -2.78
CA SER A 335 6.12 18.74 -2.64
C SER A 335 7.03 17.81 -1.85
N GLY A 336 6.52 17.19 -0.78
CA GLY A 336 7.23 16.15 -0.04
C GLY A 336 7.57 14.96 -0.93
N LEU A 337 6.57 14.42 -1.65
CA LEU A 337 6.73 13.31 -2.59
C LEU A 337 7.81 13.59 -3.64
N ALA A 338 7.73 14.75 -4.28
CA ALA A 338 8.71 15.22 -5.25
C ALA A 338 10.12 15.29 -4.67
N SER A 339 10.26 15.93 -3.50
CA SER A 339 11.56 16.12 -2.84
C SER A 339 12.20 14.78 -2.47
N GLY A 340 11.39 13.81 -2.04
CA GLY A 340 11.87 12.47 -1.74
C GLY A 340 12.27 11.69 -2.99
N TYR A 341 11.46 11.76 -4.05
CA TYR A 341 11.73 11.04 -5.28
C TYR A 341 13.00 11.52 -6.00
N PHE A 342 13.25 12.82 -5.99
CA PHE A 342 14.41 13.45 -6.62
C PHE A 342 15.51 13.84 -5.64
N GLU A 343 15.53 13.26 -4.43
CA GLU A 343 16.52 13.58 -3.39
C GLU A 343 17.95 13.50 -3.93
N THR A 344 18.25 12.51 -4.76
CA THR A 344 19.59 12.31 -5.33
C THR A 344 20.00 13.46 -6.25
N GLU A 345 19.10 13.93 -7.11
CA GLU A 345 19.34 15.06 -8.02
C GLU A 345 19.42 16.39 -7.25
N ILE A 346 18.59 16.55 -6.22
CA ILE A 346 18.60 17.70 -5.32
C ILE A 346 19.92 17.79 -4.55
N THR A 347 20.43 16.66 -4.06
CA THR A 347 21.66 16.58 -3.25
C THR A 347 22.93 16.58 -4.09
N LYS A 348 22.97 15.91 -5.25
CA LYS A 348 24.11 15.95 -6.19
C LYS A 348 24.26 17.29 -6.92
N GLY A 349 23.26 18.17 -6.81
CA GLY A 349 23.34 19.56 -7.23
C GLY A 349 24.33 20.42 -6.45
N GLU A 350 25.38 19.87 -5.81
CA GLU A 350 26.45 20.64 -5.15
C GLU A 350 27.24 21.56 -6.10
N ASN A 351 27.06 21.44 -7.42
CA ASN A 351 27.53 22.41 -8.43
C ASN A 351 26.44 23.40 -8.93
N MET A 352 25.23 23.37 -8.37
CA MET A 352 24.15 24.33 -8.62
C MET A 352 23.77 25.03 -7.31
N SER A 353 23.74 26.36 -7.29
CA SER A 353 23.40 27.11 -6.07
C SER A 353 22.10 26.60 -5.43
N THR A 354 22.07 26.41 -4.12
CA THR A 354 20.91 25.96 -3.32
C THR A 354 19.59 26.65 -3.70
N ILE A 355 19.66 27.92 -4.10
CA ILE A 355 18.52 28.73 -4.59
C ILE A 355 17.91 28.15 -5.88
N LYS A 356 18.72 27.61 -6.79
CA LYS A 356 18.29 27.02 -8.07
C LYS A 356 17.65 25.65 -7.88
N VAL A 357 18.16 24.86 -6.94
CA VAL A 357 17.58 23.56 -6.55
C VAL A 357 16.23 23.73 -5.86
N ILE A 358 16.11 24.66 -4.91
CA ILE A 358 14.84 25.01 -4.27
C ILE A 358 13.86 25.56 -5.31
N LYS A 359 14.29 26.47 -6.20
CA LYS A 359 13.44 26.97 -7.30
C LYS A 359 13.00 25.88 -8.26
N ASN A 360 13.86 24.90 -8.58
CA ASN A 360 13.49 23.78 -9.44
C ASN A 360 12.54 22.80 -8.74
N GLY A 361 12.75 22.52 -7.44
CA GLY A 361 11.86 21.70 -6.62
C GLY A 361 10.49 22.35 -6.37
N GLU A 362 10.45 23.66 -6.12
CA GLU A 362 9.21 24.44 -6.01
C GLU A 362 8.51 24.57 -7.37
N LYS A 363 9.24 24.87 -8.45
CA LYS A 363 8.69 24.88 -9.81
C LYS A 363 8.12 23.49 -10.15
N PHE A 364 8.83 22.43 -9.80
CA PHE A 364 8.38 21.05 -10.02
C PHE A 364 7.16 20.69 -9.18
N GLY A 365 7.15 21.00 -7.88
CA GLY A 365 5.97 20.81 -7.04
C GLY A 365 4.76 21.57 -7.60
N ASN A 366 4.96 22.81 -8.05
CA ASN A 366 3.94 23.62 -8.71
C ASN A 366 3.51 23.05 -10.08
N ASP A 367 4.43 22.47 -10.86
CA ASP A 367 4.12 21.87 -12.16
C ASP A 367 3.44 20.50 -11.98
N LEU A 368 3.84 19.68 -11.01
CA LEU A 368 3.08 18.49 -10.57
C LEU A 368 1.67 18.87 -10.10
N MET A 369 1.53 19.94 -9.31
CA MET A 369 0.20 20.43 -8.90
C MET A 369 -0.70 20.77 -10.09
N LYS A 370 -0.14 21.32 -11.18
CA LYS A 370 -0.86 21.58 -12.44
C LYS A 370 -1.14 20.29 -13.22
N ILE A 371 -0.17 19.38 -13.31
CA ILE A 371 -0.24 18.08 -14.01
C ILE A 371 -1.29 17.16 -13.38
N PHE A 372 -1.38 17.17 -12.06
CA PHE A 372 -2.26 16.32 -11.27
C PHE A 372 -3.49 17.09 -10.76
N SER A 373 -3.89 18.16 -11.47
CA SER A 373 -5.17 18.87 -11.26
C SER A 373 -6.35 17.89 -11.39
N PRO A 374 -7.40 17.99 -10.55
CA PRO A 374 -8.43 16.95 -10.42
C PRO A 374 -9.32 16.81 -11.66
N ASN A 375 -9.20 17.75 -12.62
CA ASN A 375 -9.92 17.75 -13.88
C ASN A 375 -9.12 17.12 -15.04
N SER A 376 -7.89 16.66 -14.77
CA SER A 376 -7.01 16.07 -15.79
C SER A 376 -7.27 14.58 -15.87
N SER A 377 -7.38 14.03 -17.08
CA SER A 377 -7.50 12.56 -17.22
C SER A 377 -6.22 11.88 -16.70
N PRO A 378 -6.31 10.66 -16.13
CA PRO A 378 -5.13 9.92 -15.67
C PRO A 378 -4.04 9.81 -16.74
N GLN A 379 -4.44 9.64 -18.00
CA GLN A 379 -3.52 9.55 -19.13
C GLN A 379 -2.70 10.83 -19.33
N VAL A 380 -3.34 12.00 -19.21
CA VAL A 380 -2.65 13.30 -19.34
C VAL A 380 -1.60 13.44 -18.23
N SER A 381 -1.95 13.06 -16.99
CA SER A 381 -0.99 13.14 -15.89
C SER A 381 0.21 12.20 -16.09
N LEU A 382 -0.01 11.00 -16.62
CA LEU A 382 1.06 10.05 -16.95
C LEU A 382 1.98 10.56 -18.06
N ASP A 383 1.41 11.05 -19.16
CA ASP A 383 2.18 11.55 -20.30
C ASP A 383 3.03 12.78 -19.91
N MET A 384 2.50 13.66 -19.07
CA MET A 384 3.26 14.81 -18.56
C MET A 384 4.37 14.41 -17.57
N PHE A 385 4.13 13.39 -16.74
CA PHE A 385 5.16 12.86 -15.85
C PHE A 385 6.33 12.23 -16.63
N GLU A 386 6.04 11.54 -17.74
CA GLU A 386 7.05 10.99 -18.65
C GLU A 386 7.95 12.08 -19.25
N VAL A 387 7.35 13.15 -19.78
CA VAL A 387 8.09 14.31 -20.31
C VAL A 387 9.04 14.87 -19.25
N TYR A 388 8.54 15.02 -18.03
CA TYR A 388 9.33 15.57 -16.94
C TYR A 388 10.50 14.66 -16.52
N LEU A 389 10.27 13.34 -16.44
CA LEU A 389 11.35 12.39 -16.16
C LEU A 389 12.46 12.49 -17.21
N LYS A 390 12.11 12.65 -18.49
CA LYS A 390 13.09 12.85 -19.58
C LYS A 390 13.85 14.15 -19.40
N GLU A 391 13.15 15.27 -19.16
CA GLU A 391 13.78 16.57 -18.93
C GLU A 391 14.80 16.57 -17.78
N ILE A 392 14.52 15.87 -16.67
CA ILE A 392 15.48 15.76 -15.57
C ILE A 392 16.66 14.84 -15.91
N THR A 393 16.41 13.73 -16.58
CA THR A 393 17.44 12.72 -16.84
C THR A 393 18.40 13.12 -17.95
N GLU A 394 17.96 13.94 -18.90
CA GLU A 394 18.79 14.45 -20.01
C GLU A 394 19.59 15.71 -19.65
N ASN A 395 19.22 16.42 -18.57
CA ASN A 395 19.92 17.62 -18.07
C ASN A 395 20.94 17.35 -16.95
N ASN A 396 21.21 16.08 -16.65
CA ASN A 396 22.27 15.59 -15.76
C ASN A 396 23.21 14.67 -16.53
#